data_AF-A0A397I2Y0-F1
#
_entry.id   AF-A0A397I2Y0-F1
#
_cell.length_a   1.000
_cell.length_b   1.000
_cell.length_c   1.000
_cell.angle_alpha   90.00
_cell.angle_beta   90.00
_cell.angle_gamma   90.00
#
_symmetry.space_group_name_H-M   'P 1'
#
loop_
_entity.id
_entity.type
_entity.pdbx_description
1 polymer ?
#
loop_
_entity_poly.entity_id
_entity_poly.type
_entity_poly.pdbx_seq_one_letter_code
_entity_poly.pdbx_strand_id
1 'polypeptide(L)'
;MSSHTSPSPSSPSYFSDEERITRTMGDVIKNYKTEELIDYLRRQEELDLKESHFKIFRQQEISGFDFLETTEEKFRSYGLKGGPATRLAKFIEGLGQKLQLFFI
;
A
#
# COMPACT_ATOMS: atom_id res chain seq x y z
N MET A 1 -13.71 -30.22 -56.52
CA MET A 1 -12.78 -29.10 -56.24
C MET A 1 -12.98 -28.73 -54.79
N SER A 2 -12.07 -29.17 -53.93
CA SER A 2 -12.16 -29.02 -52.48
C SER A 2 -11.20 -27.94 -52.01
N SER A 3 -11.75 -26.83 -51.53
CA SER A 3 -11.11 -25.78 -50.73
C SER A 3 -12.28 -24.87 -50.30
N HIS A 4 -12.43 -24.42 -49.06
CA HIS A 4 -11.45 -23.81 -48.18
C HIS A 4 -11.83 -24.07 -46.71
N THR A 5 -10.87 -24.49 -45.90
CA THR A 5 -10.96 -24.39 -44.44
C THR A 5 -10.52 -22.98 -44.06
N SER A 6 -11.42 -22.18 -43.53
CA SER A 6 -11.09 -20.89 -42.91
C SER A 6 -10.92 -21.10 -41.41
N PRO A 7 -9.76 -20.81 -40.80
CA PRO A 7 -9.69 -20.62 -39.35
C PRO A 7 -9.79 -19.12 -39.05
N SER A 8 -10.79 -18.71 -38.26
CA SER A 8 -10.74 -17.45 -37.51
C SER A 8 -11.87 -17.39 -36.46
N PRO A 9 -11.68 -16.81 -35.26
CA PRO A 9 -10.49 -16.10 -34.77
C PRO A 9 -9.81 -16.85 -33.62
N SER A 10 -8.48 -16.78 -33.56
CA SER A 10 -7.77 -16.89 -32.29
C SER A 10 -8.26 -15.74 -31.41
N SER A 11 -9.16 -16.01 -30.48
CA SER A 11 -9.41 -15.09 -29.37
C SER A 11 -8.09 -14.86 -28.63
N PRO A 12 -7.66 -13.61 -28.43
CA PRO A 12 -6.58 -13.31 -27.51
C PRO A 12 -6.97 -13.86 -26.15
N SER A 13 -5.97 -14.47 -25.50
CA SER A 13 -5.93 -14.94 -24.12
C SER A 13 -7.16 -14.65 -23.27
N TYR A 14 -7.76 -15.72 -22.78
CA TYR A 14 -8.51 -15.77 -21.52
C TYR A 14 -8.07 -14.64 -20.60
N PHE A 15 -9.02 -13.75 -20.34
CA PHE A 15 -9.01 -12.75 -19.31
C PHE A 15 -8.39 -13.32 -18.04
N SER A 16 -7.15 -12.92 -17.71
CA SER A 16 -6.72 -12.75 -16.32
C SER A 16 -6.94 -11.28 -15.93
N ASP A 17 -8.08 -10.70 -16.32
CA ASP A 17 -8.48 -9.39 -15.80
C ASP A 17 -8.89 -9.49 -14.33
N GLU A 18 -9.19 -10.69 -13.83
CA GLU A 18 -9.38 -10.96 -12.39
C GLU A 18 -8.10 -10.69 -11.58
N GLU A 19 -6.92 -10.75 -12.20
CA GLU A 19 -5.62 -10.48 -11.56
C GLU A 19 -5.32 -8.96 -11.45
N ARG A 20 -6.09 -8.11 -12.14
CA ARG A 20 -5.90 -6.64 -12.12
C ARG A 20 -6.82 -5.92 -11.13
N ILE A 21 -7.89 -6.54 -10.65
CA ILE A 21 -9.05 -5.76 -10.14
C ILE A 21 -8.98 -5.39 -8.65
N THR A 22 -8.02 -5.89 -7.86
CA THR A 22 -7.98 -5.51 -6.44
C THR A 22 -6.60 -5.13 -5.95
N ARG A 23 -6.09 -3.99 -6.45
CA ARG A 23 -4.95 -3.30 -5.83
C ARG A 23 -5.42 -2.64 -4.53
N THR A 24 -4.82 -3.02 -3.41
CA THR A 24 -5.03 -2.37 -2.11
C THR A 24 -4.17 -1.11 -2.00
N MET A 25 -4.45 -0.25 -1.02
CA MET A 25 -3.58 0.89 -0.74
C MET A 25 -2.18 0.42 -0.28
N GLY A 26 -2.12 -0.71 0.42
CA GLY A 26 -0.85 -1.37 0.77
C GLY A 26 0.01 -1.69 -0.46
N ASP A 27 -0.58 -2.19 -1.55
CA ASP A 27 0.14 -2.48 -2.80
C ASP A 27 0.66 -1.23 -3.52
N VAL A 28 0.16 -0.05 -3.19
CA VAL A 28 0.73 1.23 -3.66
C VAL A 28 1.89 1.64 -2.76
N ILE A 29 1.65 1.66 -1.45
CA ILE A 29 2.62 2.11 -0.44
C ILE A 29 3.87 1.24 -0.46
N LYS A 30 3.76 -0.07 -0.72
CA LYS A 30 4.89 -1.02 -0.75
C LYS A 30 6.06 -0.55 -1.62
N ASN A 31 5.79 0.23 -2.66
CA ASN A 31 6.80 0.70 -3.60
C ASN A 31 7.42 2.06 -3.24
N TYR A 32 6.94 2.74 -2.19
CA TYR A 32 7.42 4.07 -1.82
C TYR A 32 8.82 4.04 -1.21
N LYS A 33 9.66 5.00 -1.62
CA LYS A 33 10.87 5.40 -0.90
C LYS A 33 10.49 6.21 0.34
N THR A 34 11.45 6.41 1.24
CA THR A 34 11.21 7.06 2.54
C THR A 34 10.53 8.43 2.41
N GLU A 35 10.96 9.30 1.50
CA GLU A 35 10.31 10.61 1.32
C GLU A 35 8.91 10.50 0.71
N GLU A 36 8.69 9.59 -0.24
CA GLU A 36 7.35 9.36 -0.82
C GLU A 36 6.36 8.84 0.23
N LEU A 37 6.83 7.95 1.12
CA LEU A 37 6.05 7.49 2.26
C LEU A 37 5.72 8.64 3.23
N ILE A 38 6.69 9.50 3.55
CA ILE A 38 6.47 10.66 4.42
C ILE A 38 5.44 11.61 3.80
N ASP A 39 5.56 11.90 2.51
CA ASP A 39 4.62 12.78 1.79
C ASP A 39 3.21 12.18 1.72
N TYR A 40 3.09 10.86 1.64
CA TYR A 40 1.82 10.17 1.76
C TYR A 40 1.23 10.29 3.18
N LEU A 41 2.02 9.98 4.21
CA LEU A 41 1.59 10.00 5.61
C LEU A 41 1.23 11.41 6.11
N ARG A 42 1.88 12.46 5.57
CA ARG A 42 1.53 13.86 5.83
C ARG A 42 0.09 14.22 5.42
N ARG A 43 -0.47 13.50 4.44
CA ARG A 43 -1.84 13.72 3.95
C ARG A 43 -2.90 12.98 4.76
N GLN A 44 -2.48 12.10 5.67
CA GLN A 44 -3.39 11.33 6.54
C GLN A 44 -3.60 12.11 7.84
N GLU A 45 -4.60 12.99 7.85
CA GLU A 45 -4.87 13.89 8.99
C GLU A 45 -5.17 13.10 10.29
N GLU A 46 -5.78 11.92 10.19
CA GLU A 46 -6.11 11.07 11.34
C GLU A 46 -4.87 10.56 12.10
N LEU A 47 -3.70 10.56 11.46
CA LEU A 47 -2.46 10.12 12.09
C LEU A 47 -1.86 11.19 13.01
N ASP A 48 -2.24 12.46 12.87
CA ASP A 48 -1.77 13.58 13.70
C ASP A 48 -0.24 13.52 13.90
N LEU A 49 0.48 13.42 12.79
CA LEU A 49 1.94 13.34 12.78
C LEU A 49 2.55 14.72 12.59
N LYS A 50 3.52 15.04 13.43
CA LYS A 50 4.33 16.27 13.32
C LYS A 50 5.71 15.95 12.75
N GLU A 51 6.42 16.99 12.34
CA GLU A 51 7.74 16.87 11.69
C GLU A 51 8.76 16.02 12.48
N SER A 52 8.72 16.05 13.81
CA SER A 52 9.62 15.22 14.62
C SER A 52 9.39 13.71 14.44
N HIS A 53 8.19 13.28 14.10
CA HIS A 53 7.91 11.87 13.78
C HIS A 53 8.53 11.50 12.42
N PHE A 54 8.41 12.37 11.42
CA PHE A 54 9.01 12.14 10.11
C PHE A 54 10.54 12.14 10.14
N LYS A 55 11.17 12.90 11.06
CA LYS A 55 12.61 12.78 11.32
C LYS A 55 13.02 11.36 11.72
N ILE A 56 12.18 10.64 12.49
CA ILE A 56 12.45 9.25 12.87
C ILE A 56 12.39 8.34 11.64
N PHE A 57 11.39 8.53 10.76
CA PHE A 57 11.30 7.76 9.51
C PHE A 57 12.54 7.92 8.63
N ARG A 58 13.07 9.15 8.53
CA ARG A 58 14.32 9.43 7.80
C ARG A 58 15.54 8.81 8.46
N GLN A 59 15.68 8.94 9.78
CA GLN A 59 16.80 8.38 10.53
C GLN A 59 16.87 6.85 10.48
N GLN A 60 15.70 6.20 10.42
CA GLN A 60 15.58 4.75 10.31
C GLN A 60 15.48 4.27 8.84
N GLU A 61 15.54 5.19 7.87
CA GLU A 61 15.41 4.90 6.43
C GLU A 61 14.20 4.03 6.07
N ILE A 62 13.06 4.25 6.75
CA ILE A 62 11.87 3.40 6.61
C ILE A 62 11.29 3.60 5.21
N SER A 63 11.36 2.58 4.36
CA SER A 63 10.65 2.56 3.08
C SER A 63 9.19 2.15 3.26
N GLY A 64 8.38 2.30 2.22
CA GLY A 64 7.00 1.82 2.23
C GLY A 64 6.88 0.31 2.47
N PHE A 65 7.84 -0.49 1.98
CA PHE A 65 7.90 -1.91 2.29
C PHE A 65 8.14 -2.15 3.79
N ASP A 66 9.15 -1.50 4.38
CA ASP A 66 9.48 -1.66 5.80
C ASP A 66 8.34 -1.19 6.69
N PHE A 67 7.67 -0.11 6.30
CA PHE A 67 6.51 0.43 7.00
C PHE A 67 5.38 -0.59 7.12
N LEU A 68 5.02 -1.27 6.03
CA LEU A 68 3.96 -2.28 6.03
C LEU A 68 4.29 -3.51 6.90
N GLU A 69 5.57 -3.81 7.07
CA GLU A 69 6.06 -4.89 7.94
C GLU A 69 6.34 -4.42 9.39
N THR A 70 6.10 -3.15 9.71
CA THR A 70 6.39 -2.57 11.03
C THR A 70 5.22 -2.72 11.99
N THR A 71 5.53 -3.00 13.26
CA THR A 71 4.56 -3.13 14.36
C THR A 71 4.61 -1.92 15.30
N GLU A 72 3.59 -1.78 16.16
CA GLU A 72 3.59 -0.76 17.22
C GLU A 72 4.87 -0.81 18.08
N GLU A 73 5.28 -2.02 18.51
CA GLU A 73 6.48 -2.20 19.33
C GLU A 73 7.74 -1.72 18.60
N LYS A 74 7.87 -2.03 17.31
CA LYS A 74 9.02 -1.63 16.51
C LYS A 74 9.03 -0.11 16.30
N PHE A 75 7.89 0.52 16.05
CA PHE A 75 7.77 1.99 16.04
C PHE A 75 8.22 2.62 17.37
N ARG A 76 7.85 2.03 18.51
CA ARG A 76 8.30 2.49 19.83
C ARG A 76 9.81 2.32 19.99
N SER A 77 10.39 1.24 19.48
CA SER A 77 11.84 1.00 19.50
C SER A 77 12.62 2.04 18.68
N TYR A 78 12.02 2.59 17.63
CA TYR A 78 12.59 3.69 16.84
C TYR A 78 12.48 5.06 17.53
N GLY A 79 11.81 5.15 18.69
CA GLY A 79 11.66 6.38 19.45
C GLY A 79 10.31 7.08 19.31
N LEU A 80 9.32 6.48 18.62
CA LEU A 80 7.96 7.01 18.62
C LEU A 80 7.29 6.81 20.00
N LYS A 81 6.52 7.80 20.43
CA LYS A 81 5.68 7.68 21.63
C LYS A 81 4.48 6.76 21.35
N GLY A 82 3.86 6.26 22.42
CA GLY A 82 2.75 5.30 22.32
C GLY A 82 1.62 5.76 21.40
N GLY A 83 1.13 7.00 21.55
CA GLY A 83 0.04 7.53 20.71
C GLY A 83 0.31 7.42 19.20
N PRO A 84 1.36 8.07 18.67
CA PRO A 84 1.73 7.94 17.26
C PRO A 84 2.01 6.51 16.80
N ALA A 85 2.69 5.69 17.62
CA ALA A 85 3.00 4.31 17.29
C ALA A 85 1.74 3.46 17.12
N THR A 86 0.77 3.57 18.04
CA THR A 86 -0.52 2.86 17.97
C THR A 86 -1.34 3.30 16.76
N ARG A 87 -1.39 4.60 16.44
CA ARG A 87 -2.12 5.10 15.26
C ARG A 87 -1.54 4.55 13.95
N LEU A 88 -0.21 4.54 13.82
CA LEU A 88 0.46 3.98 12.64
C LEU A 88 0.22 2.49 12.48
N ALA A 89 0.30 1.71 13.57
CA ALA A 89 0.03 0.27 13.53
C ALA A 89 -1.42 -0.03 13.09
N LYS A 90 -2.41 0.64 13.69
CA LYS A 90 -3.82 0.51 13.29
C LYS A 90 -4.08 0.96 11.85
N PHE A 91 -3.37 1.99 11.40
CA PHE A 91 -3.45 2.44 10.02
C PHE A 91 -2.98 1.35 9.06
N ILE A 92 -1.84 0.70 9.35
CA ILE A 92 -1.33 -0.43 8.56
C ILE A 92 -2.35 -1.58 8.50
N GLU A 93 -2.95 -1.94 9.63
CA GLU A 93 -4.03 -2.96 9.68
C GLU A 93 -5.22 -2.59 8.78
N GLY A 94 -5.53 -1.30 8.66
CA GLY A 94 -6.57 -0.78 7.76
C GLY A 94 -6.20 -0.83 6.27
N LEU A 95 -4.91 -0.78 5.92
CA LEU A 95 -4.45 -0.79 4.51
C LEU A 95 -4.66 -2.15 3.82
N GLY A 96 -4.68 -3.24 4.59
CA GLY A 96 -4.93 -4.60 4.11
C GLY A 96 -6.41 -4.93 3.92
N GLN A 97 -7.31 -4.07 4.42
CA GLN A 97 -8.73 -4.21 4.13
C GLN A 97 -8.94 -3.78 2.68
N LYS A 98 -9.39 -4.72 1.83
CA LYS A 98 -9.89 -4.38 0.49
C LYS A 98 -10.76 -3.13 0.64
N LEU A 99 -10.46 -2.08 -0.13
CA LEU A 99 -11.44 -1.05 -0.45
C LEU A 99 -12.61 -1.78 -1.12
N GLN A 100 -13.48 -2.40 -0.33
CA GLN A 100 -14.88 -2.54 -0.67
C GLN A 100 -15.35 -1.09 -0.65
N LEU A 101 -15.10 -0.42 -1.78
CA LEU A 101 -15.68 0.85 -2.09
C LEU A 101 -17.19 0.59 -1.93
N PHE A 102 -17.75 1.02 -0.81
CA PHE A 102 -19.19 1.16 -0.70
C PHE A 102 -19.52 2.27 -1.70
N PHE A 103 -19.76 1.87 -2.94
CA PHE A 103 -20.55 2.66 -3.87
C PHE A 103 -21.94 2.76 -3.22
N ILE A 104 -22.16 3.87 -2.51
CA ILE A 104 -23.48 4.32 -2.06
C ILE A 104 -24.08 5.16 -3.19
#